data_AF-A0A2I1H6W2-F1
#
_entry.id   AF-A0A2I1H6W2-F1
#
_cell.length_a   1.000
_cell.length_b   1.000
_cell.length_c   1.000
_cell.angle_alpha   90.00
_cell.angle_beta   90.00
_cell.angle_gamma   90.00
#
_symmetry.space_group_name_H-M   'P 1'
#
loop_
_entity.id
_entity.type
_entity.pdbx_description
1 polymer ?
#
loop_
_entity_poly.entity_id
_entity_poly.type
_entity_poly.pdbx_seq_one_letter_code
_entity_poly.pdbx_strand_id
1 'polypeptide(L)'
;MELVKYDEKIHPEVWLNNIKIFCYKNHITKEKDILEFCKSMIHPSINVSKANTFEEILNILKTDTLFTLFKYSVKEKLQMLKFDPEDENHTQFINIFREYCYEAEINDVYANQTLFDPNSLWIVLDPDQKNGGNPITYGSKICLKNEATDKNLIISNESKSPSTGNWEVSCSDAYYNPYFINSDSSDNNKIFIKSKEIINLRDEVDNFILHSHAFPFTIDNETYQEVVGHEGRIDLNDMWCIELYESK
;
A
#
# COMPACT_ATOMS: atom_id res chain seq x y z
N MET A 1 -1.35 32.15 -22.56
CA MET A 1 -1.36 31.42 -21.27
C MET A 1 -2.05 32.33 -20.30
N GLU A 2 -3.22 31.93 -19.83
CA GLU A 2 -3.97 32.72 -18.86
C GLU A 2 -3.25 32.70 -17.52
N LEU A 3 -3.36 33.81 -16.79
CA LEU A 3 -2.74 33.97 -15.49
C LEU A 3 -3.51 33.15 -14.46
N VAL A 4 -2.88 32.11 -13.90
CA VAL A 4 -3.52 31.18 -12.97
C VAL A 4 -3.17 31.58 -11.53
N LYS A 5 -4.16 32.05 -10.77
CA LYS A 5 -4.05 32.19 -9.32
C LYS A 5 -3.87 30.81 -8.70
N TYR A 6 -3.14 30.74 -7.59
CA TYR A 6 -3.12 29.51 -6.82
C TYR A 6 -4.52 29.29 -6.24
N ASP A 7 -5.18 28.23 -6.69
CA ASP A 7 -6.55 27.87 -6.33
C ASP A 7 -6.63 26.45 -5.73
N GLU A 8 -5.48 25.97 -5.24
CA GLU A 8 -5.33 24.70 -4.56
C GLU A 8 -5.75 23.47 -5.39
N LYS A 9 -5.96 23.61 -6.71
CA LYS A 9 -6.31 22.51 -7.64
C LYS A 9 -5.14 22.10 -8.54
N ILE A 10 -3.94 22.54 -8.21
CA ILE A 10 -2.71 22.34 -8.98
C ILE A 10 -1.55 22.15 -8.00
N HIS A 11 -0.62 21.25 -8.29
CA HIS A 11 0.56 21.07 -7.45
C HIS A 11 1.39 22.36 -7.38
N PRO A 12 1.86 22.78 -6.17
CA PRO A 12 2.59 24.03 -5.97
C PRO A 12 3.78 24.25 -6.90
N GLU A 13 4.54 23.19 -7.21
CA GLU A 13 5.69 23.27 -8.13
C GLU A 13 5.25 23.52 -9.58
N VAL A 14 4.18 22.86 -10.02
CA VAL A 14 3.63 23.03 -11.37
C VAL A 14 3.06 24.44 -11.52
N TRP A 15 2.32 24.91 -10.52
CA TRP A 15 1.84 26.28 -10.44
C TRP A 15 2.99 27.29 -10.49
N LEU A 16 4.02 27.11 -9.67
CA LEU A 16 5.18 28.03 -9.65
C LEU A 16 5.90 28.05 -11.00
N ASN A 17 6.05 26.90 -11.66
CA ASN A 17 6.64 26.83 -12.99
C ASN A 17 5.79 27.60 -14.02
N ASN A 18 4.46 27.52 -13.94
CA ASN A 18 3.57 28.32 -14.78
C ASN A 18 3.74 29.83 -14.53
N ILE A 19 3.88 30.25 -13.27
CA ILE A 19 4.16 31.66 -12.94
C ILE A 19 5.52 32.10 -13.49
N LYS A 20 6.57 31.29 -13.34
CA LYS A 20 7.91 31.59 -13.89
C LYS A 20 7.88 31.74 -15.41
N ILE A 21 7.17 30.85 -16.11
CA ILE A 21 7.00 30.93 -17.57
C ILE A 21 6.26 32.20 -17.96
N PHE A 22 5.21 32.57 -17.21
CA PHE A 22 4.48 33.82 -17.43
C PHE A 22 5.40 35.04 -17.24
N CYS A 23 6.15 35.11 -16.15
CA CYS A 23 7.08 36.20 -15.86
C CYS A 23 8.14 36.32 -16.97
N TYR A 24 8.73 35.20 -17.39
CA TYR A 24 9.70 35.17 -18.48
C TYR A 24 9.15 35.75 -19.77
N LYS A 25 7.94 35.34 -20.18
CA LYS A 25 7.26 35.85 -21.39
C LYS A 25 6.96 37.35 -21.33
N ASN A 26 6.77 37.90 -20.13
CA ASN A 26 6.50 39.32 -19.90
C ASN A 26 7.76 40.11 -19.52
N HIS A 27 8.96 39.53 -19.71
CA HIS A 27 10.24 40.16 -19.41
C HIS A 27 10.42 40.59 -17.95
N ILE A 28 9.73 39.93 -17.02
CA ILE A 28 9.95 40.06 -15.57
C ILE A 28 11.07 39.08 -15.22
N THR A 29 12.30 39.58 -15.14
CA THR A 29 13.50 38.74 -15.02
C THR A 29 14.17 38.82 -13.65
N LYS A 30 13.87 39.84 -12.85
CA LYS A 30 14.44 39.97 -11.50
C LYS A 30 13.74 39.01 -10.55
N GLU A 31 14.51 38.16 -9.91
CA GLU A 31 14.01 37.16 -8.98
C GLU A 31 13.13 37.74 -7.87
N LYS A 32 13.53 38.89 -7.29
CA LYS A 32 12.75 39.59 -6.27
C LYS A 32 11.38 40.04 -6.77
N ASP A 33 11.30 40.52 -8.01
CA ASP A 33 10.05 40.98 -8.61
C ASP A 33 9.13 39.77 -8.89
N ILE A 34 9.70 38.64 -9.34
CA ILE A 34 8.97 37.38 -9.53
C ILE A 34 8.45 36.86 -8.18
N LEU A 35 9.24 36.92 -7.12
CA LEU A 35 8.84 36.46 -5.79
C LEU A 35 7.66 37.27 -5.23
N GLU A 36 7.72 38.60 -5.31
CA GLU A 36 6.61 39.47 -4.89
C GLU A 36 5.37 39.26 -5.76
N PHE A 37 5.56 39.03 -7.06
CA PHE A 37 4.46 38.65 -7.95
C PHE A 37 3.82 37.31 -7.53
N CYS A 38 4.62 36.28 -7.25
CA CYS A 38 4.11 34.99 -6.74
C CYS A 38 3.25 35.17 -5.48
N LYS A 39 3.71 35.97 -4.51
CA LYS A 39 2.94 36.25 -3.28
C LYS A 39 1.58 36.90 -3.59
N SER A 40 1.53 37.82 -4.56
CA SER A 40 0.28 38.48 -4.96
C SER A 40 -0.74 37.55 -5.64
N MET A 41 -0.29 36.39 -6.11
CA MET A 41 -1.10 35.39 -6.82
C MET A 41 -1.70 34.32 -5.89
N ILE A 42 -1.38 34.37 -4.60
CA ILE A 42 -1.85 33.45 -3.56
C ILE A 42 -2.94 34.16 -2.75
N HIS A 43 -4.03 33.44 -2.44
CA HIS A 43 -5.10 34.01 -1.65
C HIS A 43 -4.61 34.37 -0.22
N PRO A 44 -5.01 35.53 0.35
CA PRO A 44 -4.51 35.97 1.67
C PRO A 44 -4.80 35.02 2.85
N SER A 45 -5.66 34.01 2.68
CA SER A 45 -5.88 32.96 3.69
C SER A 45 -4.64 32.11 3.92
N ILE A 46 -3.73 32.02 2.94
CA ILE A 46 -2.45 31.32 3.06
C ILE A 46 -1.35 32.36 3.29
N ASN A 47 -0.77 32.38 4.50
CA ASN A 47 0.17 33.42 4.89
C ASN A 47 1.60 33.16 4.36
N VAL A 48 1.89 33.72 3.19
CA VAL A 48 3.23 33.68 2.56
C VAL A 48 4.07 34.95 2.78
N SER A 49 3.60 35.89 3.60
CA SER A 49 4.23 37.21 3.76
C SER A 49 5.68 37.14 4.25
N LYS A 50 5.99 36.15 5.09
CA LYS A 50 7.32 35.93 5.68
C LYS A 50 8.29 35.20 4.76
N ALA A 51 7.82 34.63 3.65
CA ALA A 51 8.66 33.89 2.73
C ALA A 51 9.57 34.83 1.91
N ASN A 52 10.86 34.51 1.84
CA ASN A 52 11.90 35.25 1.14
C ASN A 52 12.49 34.45 -0.03
N THR A 53 12.13 33.17 -0.16
CA THR A 53 12.56 32.29 -1.25
C THR A 53 11.37 31.56 -1.85
N PHE A 54 11.51 31.06 -3.08
CA PHE A 54 10.49 30.20 -3.69
C PHE A 54 10.26 28.91 -2.91
N GLU A 55 11.33 28.35 -2.34
CA GLU A 55 11.26 27.14 -1.52
C GLU A 55 10.41 27.36 -0.27
N GLU A 56 10.57 28.50 0.41
CA GLU A 56 9.72 28.85 1.55
C GLU A 56 8.25 29.00 1.16
N ILE A 57 7.96 29.59 -0.02
CA ILE A 57 6.58 29.66 -0.54
C ILE A 57 6.04 28.24 -0.78
N LEU A 58 6.79 27.39 -1.48
CA LEU A 58 6.38 26.02 -1.78
C LEU A 58 6.12 25.23 -0.50
N ASN A 59 6.99 25.34 0.50
CA ASN A 59 6.81 24.67 1.79
C ASN A 59 5.52 25.12 2.48
N ILE A 60 5.23 26.44 2.49
CA ILE A 60 3.97 26.96 3.05
C ILE A 60 2.77 26.37 2.30
N LEU A 61 2.77 26.42 0.96
CA LEU A 61 1.68 25.90 0.13
C LEU A 61 1.49 24.39 0.34
N LYS A 62 2.58 23.62 0.46
CA LYS A 62 2.55 22.17 0.69
C LYS A 62 2.09 21.78 2.11
N THR A 63 2.26 22.66 3.09
CA THR A 63 1.74 22.44 4.45
C THR A 63 0.28 22.83 4.63
N ASP A 64 -0.33 23.50 3.64
CA ASP A 64 -1.73 23.92 3.71
C ASP A 64 -2.69 22.71 3.67
N THR A 65 -3.75 22.78 4.47
CA THR A 65 -4.76 21.71 4.56
C THR A 65 -5.43 21.42 3.22
N LEU A 66 -5.62 22.43 2.37
CA LEU A 66 -6.24 22.26 1.05
C LEU A 66 -5.32 21.52 0.08
N PHE A 67 -4.00 21.67 0.18
CA PHE A 67 -3.07 20.87 -0.63
C PHE A 67 -3.13 19.38 -0.24
N THR A 68 -3.35 19.09 1.03
CA THR A 68 -3.59 17.70 1.47
C THR A 68 -4.86 17.13 0.84
N LEU A 69 -5.96 17.89 0.79
CA LEU A 69 -7.20 17.49 0.11
C LEU A 69 -7.01 17.31 -1.41
N PHE A 70 -6.24 18.20 -2.04
CA PHE A 70 -5.86 18.07 -3.44
C PHE A 70 -5.16 16.74 -3.71
N LYS A 71 -4.13 16.40 -2.92
CA LYS A 71 -3.42 15.10 -3.03
C LYS A 71 -4.37 13.92 -2.89
N TYR A 72 -5.31 13.95 -1.95
CA TYR A 72 -6.33 12.91 -1.82
C TYR A 72 -7.19 12.78 -3.08
N SER A 73 -7.66 13.90 -3.64
CA SER A 73 -8.48 13.88 -4.86
C SER A 73 -7.74 13.30 -6.07
N VAL A 74 -6.43 13.54 -6.18
CA VAL A 74 -5.59 12.95 -7.23
C VAL A 74 -5.40 11.46 -6.99
N LYS A 75 -5.21 11.03 -5.74
CA LYS A 75 -5.14 9.60 -5.37
C LYS A 75 -6.42 8.85 -5.74
N GLU A 76 -7.60 9.44 -5.52
CA GLU A 76 -8.87 8.85 -5.97
C GLU A 76 -8.92 8.69 -7.49
N LYS A 77 -8.50 9.72 -8.24
CA LYS A 77 -8.40 9.61 -9.71
C LYS A 77 -7.43 8.51 -10.14
N LEU A 78 -6.29 8.39 -9.46
CA LEU A 78 -5.30 7.35 -9.72
C LEU A 78 -5.85 5.95 -9.44
N GLN A 79 -6.61 5.76 -8.35
CA GLN A 79 -7.27 4.47 -8.04
C GLN A 79 -8.31 4.07 -9.07
N MET A 80 -8.96 5.04 -9.70
CA MET A 80 -9.96 4.82 -10.74
C MET A 80 -9.35 4.66 -12.14
N LEU A 81 -8.05 4.94 -12.30
CA LEU A 81 -7.34 4.83 -13.57
C LEU A 81 -7.15 3.35 -13.93
N LYS A 82 -7.69 2.93 -15.07
CA LYS A 82 -7.63 1.54 -15.55
C LYS A 82 -6.80 1.44 -16.82
N PHE A 83 -5.92 0.45 -16.85
CA PHE A 83 -5.16 0.11 -18.06
C PHE A 83 -6.01 -0.79 -18.95
N ASP A 84 -6.17 -0.41 -20.21
CA ASP A 84 -6.80 -1.22 -21.24
C ASP A 84 -5.72 -1.67 -22.24
N PRO A 85 -5.41 -2.98 -22.34
CA PRO A 85 -4.41 -3.48 -23.27
C PRO A 85 -4.86 -3.36 -24.74
N GLU A 86 -6.16 -3.25 -25.01
CA GLU A 86 -6.71 -3.13 -26.37
C GLU A 86 -6.71 -1.69 -26.89
N ASP A 87 -6.50 -0.69 -26.03
CA ASP A 87 -6.35 0.71 -26.43
C ASP A 87 -4.99 0.91 -27.13
N GLU A 88 -4.98 1.45 -28.34
CA GLU A 88 -3.74 1.72 -29.08
C GLU A 88 -2.90 2.87 -28.46
N ASN A 89 -3.49 3.69 -27.57
CA ASN A 89 -2.85 4.87 -27.01
C ASN A 89 -2.28 4.67 -25.60
N HIS A 90 -1.48 3.62 -25.41
CA HIS A 90 -0.79 3.35 -24.12
C HIS A 90 0.06 4.53 -23.62
N THR A 91 0.56 5.38 -24.53
CA THR A 91 1.36 6.56 -24.16
C THR A 91 0.53 7.58 -23.37
N GLN A 92 -0.74 7.77 -23.73
CA GLN A 92 -1.64 8.66 -23.01
C GLN A 92 -1.90 8.16 -21.59
N PHE A 93 -2.14 6.85 -21.43
CA PHE A 93 -2.30 6.23 -20.11
C PHE A 93 -1.07 6.48 -19.23
N ILE A 94 0.13 6.21 -19.75
CA ILE A 94 1.40 6.39 -19.01
C ILE A 94 1.57 7.86 -18.60
N ASN A 95 1.25 8.81 -19.48
CA ASN A 95 1.36 10.23 -19.16
C ASN A 95 0.41 10.64 -18.04
N ILE A 96 -0.86 10.22 -18.10
CA ILE A 96 -1.85 10.50 -17.04
C ILE A 96 -1.42 9.86 -15.72
N PHE A 97 -0.96 8.62 -15.76
CA PHE A 97 -0.46 7.92 -14.58
C PHE A 97 0.70 8.68 -13.91
N ARG A 98 1.71 9.08 -14.70
CA ARG A 98 2.88 9.82 -14.20
C ARG A 98 2.48 11.19 -13.62
N GLU A 99 1.57 11.89 -14.30
CA GLU A 99 1.01 13.16 -13.83
C GLU A 99 0.34 12.98 -12.46
N TYR A 100 -0.56 12.00 -12.32
CA TYR A 100 -1.24 11.74 -11.05
C TYR A 100 -0.29 11.31 -9.93
N CYS A 101 0.71 10.47 -10.21
CA CYS A 101 1.73 10.12 -9.21
C CYS A 101 2.50 11.34 -8.72
N TYR A 102 2.93 12.21 -9.62
CA TYR A 102 3.67 13.42 -9.28
C TYR A 102 2.81 14.41 -8.49
N GLU A 103 1.60 14.71 -8.96
CA GLU A 103 0.66 15.63 -8.30
C GLU A 103 0.23 15.15 -6.90
N ALA A 104 0.19 13.83 -6.68
CA ALA A 104 -0.11 13.21 -5.38
C ALA A 104 1.11 13.08 -4.44
N GLU A 105 2.29 13.54 -4.86
CA GLU A 105 3.59 13.32 -4.18
C GLU A 105 3.87 11.84 -3.85
N ILE A 106 3.55 10.94 -4.79
CA ILE A 106 3.88 9.51 -4.70
C ILE A 106 5.29 9.32 -5.28
N ASN A 107 6.29 9.35 -4.39
CA ASN A 107 7.69 9.20 -4.76
C ASN A 107 8.10 7.73 -4.97
N ASP A 108 7.42 6.82 -4.26
CA ASP A 108 7.67 5.39 -4.34
C ASP A 108 6.59 4.74 -5.21
N VAL A 109 6.78 4.85 -6.53
CA VAL A 109 6.01 4.02 -7.47
C VAL A 109 6.68 2.66 -7.49
N TYR A 110 6.36 1.83 -6.50
CA TYR A 110 6.54 0.41 -6.67
C TYR A 110 5.57 -0.01 -7.78
N ALA A 111 6.10 -0.30 -8.97
CA ALA A 111 5.55 -1.42 -9.70
C ALA A 111 5.80 -2.62 -8.79
N ASN A 112 4.93 -2.85 -7.81
CA ASN A 112 4.87 -4.17 -7.21
C ASN A 112 4.74 -5.08 -8.43
N GLN A 113 5.64 -6.05 -8.54
CA GLN A 113 5.47 -7.05 -9.56
C GLN A 113 4.06 -7.60 -9.36
N THR A 114 3.16 -7.19 -10.24
CA THR A 114 1.96 -7.95 -10.59
C THR A 114 2.39 -9.15 -11.45
N LEU A 115 3.65 -9.59 -11.36
CA LEU A 115 3.98 -10.98 -11.58
C LEU A 115 3.39 -11.71 -10.40
N PHE A 116 2.19 -12.23 -10.62
CA PHE A 116 1.63 -13.35 -9.89
C PHE A 116 2.65 -14.47 -9.93
N ASP A 117 3.59 -14.46 -8.98
CA ASP A 117 4.39 -15.64 -8.70
C ASP A 117 3.46 -16.60 -7.96
N PRO A 118 3.11 -17.76 -8.55
CA PRO A 118 2.24 -18.72 -7.88
C PRO A 118 2.86 -19.21 -6.55
N ASN A 119 4.17 -19.02 -6.32
CA ASN A 119 4.79 -19.29 -5.02
C ASN A 119 4.39 -18.27 -3.95
N SER A 120 3.92 -17.08 -4.33
CA SER A 120 3.43 -16.04 -3.43
C SER A 120 1.92 -16.09 -3.20
N LEU A 121 1.20 -16.97 -3.91
CA LEU A 121 -0.25 -17.12 -3.81
C LEU A 121 -0.63 -18.26 -2.87
N TRP A 122 -1.60 -17.98 -2.00
CA TRP A 122 -2.10 -18.91 -0.99
C TRP A 122 -3.62 -19.00 -1.05
N ILE A 123 -4.12 -20.19 -1.35
CA ILE A 123 -5.53 -20.52 -1.40
C ILE A 123 -5.99 -20.79 0.04
N VAL A 124 -6.99 -20.03 0.48
CA VAL A 124 -7.63 -20.26 1.77
C VAL A 124 -8.73 -21.30 1.61
N LEU A 125 -8.61 -22.42 2.31
CA LEU A 125 -9.55 -23.54 2.23
C LEU A 125 -10.30 -23.70 3.56
N ASP A 126 -11.60 -23.97 3.49
CA ASP A 126 -12.37 -24.47 4.63
C ASP A 126 -12.18 -26.00 4.69
N PRO A 127 -11.49 -26.51 5.73
CA PRO A 127 -11.18 -27.94 5.83
C PRO A 127 -12.42 -28.79 6.06
N ASP A 128 -13.46 -28.22 6.69
CA ASP A 128 -14.70 -28.95 6.95
C ASP A 128 -15.62 -28.95 5.72
N GLN A 129 -15.29 -28.20 4.66
CA GLN A 129 -16.12 -27.92 3.47
C GLN A 129 -17.56 -27.49 3.81
N LYS A 130 -17.81 -27.06 5.06
CA LYS A 130 -19.14 -26.69 5.56
C LYS A 130 -19.67 -25.48 4.83
N ASN A 131 -18.77 -24.63 4.32
CA ASN A 131 -19.14 -23.38 3.73
C ASN A 131 -19.71 -23.51 2.33
N GLY A 132 -19.46 -24.58 1.55
CA GLY A 132 -20.13 -24.77 0.25
C GLY A 132 -20.04 -23.58 -0.73
N GLY A 133 -18.99 -22.76 -0.63
CA GLY A 133 -18.84 -21.48 -1.35
C GLY A 133 -19.23 -20.21 -0.57
N ASN A 134 -19.67 -20.34 0.68
CA ASN A 134 -19.93 -19.21 1.57
C ASN A 134 -18.63 -18.55 2.03
N PRO A 135 -18.63 -17.22 2.28
CA PRO A 135 -17.47 -16.51 2.77
C PRO A 135 -17.00 -17.04 4.13
N ILE A 136 -15.68 -17.05 4.34
CA ILE A 136 -15.05 -17.44 5.60
C ILE A 136 -15.47 -16.46 6.70
N THR A 137 -15.80 -16.96 7.88
CA THR A 137 -16.12 -16.12 9.04
C THR A 137 -14.93 -15.98 9.97
N TYR A 138 -14.96 -14.92 10.77
CA TYR A 138 -14.05 -14.78 11.91
C TYR A 138 -14.20 -15.97 12.88
N GLY A 139 -13.09 -16.42 13.47
CA GLY A 139 -12.99 -17.62 14.31
C GLY A 139 -13.12 -18.96 13.56
N SER A 140 -13.26 -18.96 12.23
CA SER A 140 -13.31 -20.20 11.44
C SER A 140 -11.94 -20.88 11.36
N LYS A 141 -11.96 -22.21 11.28
CA LYS A 141 -10.80 -23.01 10.89
C LYS A 141 -10.53 -22.84 9.39
N ILE A 142 -9.29 -22.59 9.03
CA ILE A 142 -8.84 -22.46 7.65
C ILE A 142 -7.54 -23.22 7.42
N CYS A 143 -7.32 -23.65 6.18
CA CYS A 143 -6.02 -24.09 5.69
C CYS A 143 -5.48 -23.07 4.69
N LEU A 144 -4.17 -22.89 4.68
CA LEU A 144 -3.47 -22.10 3.66
C LEU A 144 -2.70 -23.04 2.76
N LYS A 145 -3.07 -23.11 1.49
CA LYS A 145 -2.45 -23.97 0.48
C LYS A 145 -1.74 -23.13 -0.56
N ASN A 146 -0.45 -23.36 -0.75
CA ASN A 146 0.33 -22.64 -1.74
C ASN A 146 -0.09 -23.04 -3.16
N GLU A 147 -0.29 -22.05 -4.04
CA GLU A 147 -0.80 -22.29 -5.39
C GLU A 147 0.22 -22.99 -6.30
N ALA A 148 1.51 -22.62 -6.22
CA ALA A 148 2.56 -23.25 -7.05
C ALA A 148 2.80 -24.72 -6.68
N THR A 149 2.90 -24.98 -5.38
CA THR A 149 3.43 -26.26 -4.86
C THR A 149 2.35 -27.24 -4.43
N ASP A 150 1.10 -26.78 -4.30
CA ASP A 150 -0.03 -27.55 -3.78
C ASP A 150 0.19 -28.02 -2.31
N LYS A 151 1.12 -27.40 -1.59
CA LYS A 151 1.48 -27.74 -0.21
C LYS A 151 0.79 -26.83 0.80
N ASN A 152 0.51 -27.37 1.98
CA ASN A 152 -0.08 -26.59 3.07
C ASN A 152 1.01 -25.88 3.88
N LEU A 153 0.71 -24.65 4.33
CA LEU A 153 1.50 -23.97 5.35
C LEU A 153 1.35 -24.72 6.68
N ILE A 154 2.47 -24.98 7.35
CA ILE A 154 2.49 -25.62 8.67
C ILE A 154 3.40 -24.84 9.62
N ILE A 155 3.08 -24.84 10.91
CA ILE A 155 4.00 -24.46 11.97
C ILE A 155 4.49 -25.75 12.63
N SER A 156 5.79 -26.01 12.64
CA SER A 156 6.37 -27.19 13.26
C SER A 156 6.36 -27.06 14.78
N ASN A 157 5.93 -28.11 15.47
CA ASN A 157 6.06 -28.25 16.92
C ASN A 157 7.28 -29.08 17.34
N GLU A 158 8.07 -29.55 16.37
CA GLU A 158 9.28 -30.34 16.60
C GLU A 158 10.55 -29.57 16.23
N SER A 159 10.43 -28.57 15.35
CA SER A 159 11.57 -27.85 14.77
C SER A 159 11.46 -26.35 15.01
N LYS A 160 12.60 -25.74 15.31
CA LYS A 160 12.73 -24.31 15.55
C LYS A 160 13.60 -23.67 14.49
N SER A 161 13.23 -22.46 14.10
CA SER A 161 14.02 -21.57 13.28
C SER A 161 15.43 -21.40 13.90
N PRO A 162 16.50 -21.74 13.18
CA PRO A 162 17.86 -21.64 13.69
C PRO A 162 18.31 -20.19 13.91
N SER A 163 17.71 -19.23 13.19
CA SER A 163 17.97 -17.79 13.26
C SER A 163 17.32 -17.13 14.47
N THR A 164 16.11 -17.56 14.83
CA THR A 164 15.27 -16.82 15.80
C THR A 164 14.97 -17.61 17.07
N GLY A 165 15.05 -18.94 17.04
CA GLY A 165 14.61 -19.82 18.12
C GLY A 165 13.08 -19.94 18.26
N ASN A 166 12.33 -19.30 17.36
CA ASN A 166 10.88 -19.47 17.20
C ASN A 166 10.57 -20.77 16.46
N TRP A 167 9.30 -21.18 16.43
CA TRP A 167 8.87 -22.37 15.72
C TRP A 167 8.99 -22.19 14.20
N GLU A 168 9.51 -23.21 13.53
CA GLU A 168 9.72 -23.19 12.08
C GLU A 168 8.38 -23.19 11.35
N VAL A 169 8.26 -22.36 10.32
CA VAL A 169 7.13 -22.37 9.39
C VAL A 169 7.60 -22.88 8.04
N SER A 170 6.90 -23.88 7.49
CA SER A 170 7.28 -24.51 6.23
C SER A 170 6.08 -24.97 5.42
N CYS A 171 6.33 -25.50 4.21
CA CYS A 171 5.32 -26.05 3.32
C CYS A 171 5.44 -27.57 3.28
N SER A 172 4.36 -28.30 3.57
CA SER A 172 4.37 -29.77 3.58
C SER A 172 3.15 -30.39 2.91
N ASP A 173 3.37 -31.58 2.34
CA ASP A 173 2.32 -32.50 1.92
C ASP A 173 1.72 -33.09 3.20
N ALA A 174 0.77 -32.38 3.77
CA ALA A 174 0.41 -32.55 5.17
C ALA A 174 -0.14 -33.97 5.47
N TYR A 175 0.52 -34.71 6.36
CA TYR A 175 0.00 -35.94 7.00
C TYR A 175 -0.91 -35.61 8.20
N TYR A 176 -0.81 -34.39 8.73
CA TYR A 176 -1.54 -33.86 9.87
C TYR A 176 -2.36 -32.64 9.41
N ASN A 177 -3.46 -32.35 10.08
CA ASN A 177 -4.38 -31.27 9.71
C ASN A 177 -3.82 -29.89 10.14
N PRO A 178 -3.27 -29.05 9.23
CA PRO A 178 -2.72 -27.76 9.61
C PRO A 178 -3.83 -26.72 9.56
N TYR A 179 -4.57 -26.63 10.67
CA TYR A 179 -5.69 -25.72 10.80
C TYR A 179 -5.24 -24.45 11.51
N PHE A 180 -5.46 -23.33 10.86
CA PHE A 180 -5.36 -22.03 11.48
C PHE A 180 -6.74 -21.56 11.93
N ILE A 181 -6.81 -21.00 13.12
CA ILE A 181 -7.92 -20.18 13.57
C ILE A 181 -7.56 -18.74 13.18
N ASN A 182 -8.41 -18.13 12.36
CA ASN A 182 -8.31 -16.71 12.10
C ASN A 182 -8.88 -15.90 13.28
N SER A 183 -8.46 -14.64 13.42
CA SER A 183 -8.86 -13.75 14.53
C SER A 183 -10.34 -13.80 14.90
N ASP A 184 -10.69 -13.49 16.15
CA ASP A 184 -12.08 -13.28 16.54
C ASP A 184 -12.58 -11.90 16.10
N SER A 185 -13.86 -11.81 15.71
CA SER A 185 -14.47 -10.52 15.44
C SER A 185 -14.76 -9.78 16.74
N SER A 186 -14.17 -8.59 16.91
CA SER A 186 -14.50 -7.69 18.02
C SER A 186 -15.78 -6.87 17.77
N ASP A 187 -16.30 -6.91 16.54
CA ASP A 187 -17.47 -6.17 16.10
C ASP A 187 -18.55 -7.16 15.64
N ASN A 188 -19.63 -7.28 16.41
CA ASN A 188 -20.74 -8.18 16.10
C ASN A 188 -21.34 -8.00 14.69
N ASN A 189 -21.09 -6.87 14.01
CA ASN A 189 -21.52 -6.65 12.62
C ASN A 189 -20.58 -7.24 11.55
N LYS A 190 -19.31 -7.54 11.89
CA LYS A 190 -18.32 -8.13 10.98
C LYS A 190 -18.22 -9.62 11.24
N ILE A 191 -19.11 -10.38 10.63
CA ILE A 191 -19.12 -11.85 10.77
C ILE A 191 -18.21 -12.50 9.72
N PHE A 192 -18.15 -11.93 8.51
CA PHE A 192 -17.40 -12.47 7.37
C PHE A 192 -16.09 -11.74 7.13
N ILE A 193 -15.05 -12.49 6.79
CA ILE A 193 -13.77 -11.95 6.36
C ILE A 193 -13.90 -11.42 4.94
N LYS A 194 -13.53 -10.15 4.75
CA LYS A 194 -13.53 -9.49 3.44
C LYS A 194 -12.10 -9.29 2.94
N SER A 195 -11.96 -9.15 1.62
CA SER A 195 -10.69 -8.70 1.04
C SER A 195 -10.23 -7.39 1.68
N LYS A 196 -8.93 -7.27 1.90
CA LYS A 196 -8.22 -6.19 2.59
C LYS A 196 -8.44 -6.12 4.10
N GLU A 197 -9.10 -7.12 4.70
CA GLU A 197 -9.15 -7.21 6.16
C GLU A 197 -7.83 -7.73 6.71
N ILE A 198 -7.50 -7.21 7.90
CA ILE A 198 -6.29 -7.52 8.62
C ILE A 198 -6.66 -8.45 9.77
N ILE A 199 -6.09 -9.66 9.78
CA ILE A 199 -6.37 -10.72 10.74
C ILE A 199 -5.07 -11.22 11.36
N ASN A 200 -5.15 -11.93 12.48
CA ASN A 200 -4.05 -12.80 12.91
C ASN A 200 -4.41 -14.26 12.60
N LEU A 201 -3.38 -15.09 12.51
CA LEU A 201 -3.49 -16.51 12.23
C LEU A 201 -2.82 -17.28 13.36
N ARG A 202 -3.54 -18.23 13.94
CA ARG A 202 -3.03 -19.08 15.01
C ARG A 202 -3.25 -20.54 14.68
N ASP A 203 -2.23 -21.37 14.89
CA ASP A 203 -2.39 -22.82 14.86
C ASP A 203 -3.47 -23.27 15.86
N GLU A 204 -4.37 -24.15 15.43
CA GLU A 204 -5.49 -24.63 16.25
C GLU A 204 -5.04 -25.50 17.43
N VAL A 205 -4.01 -26.30 17.23
CA VAL A 205 -3.61 -27.36 18.17
C VAL A 205 -2.66 -26.80 19.21
N ASP A 206 -1.56 -26.24 18.76
CA ASP A 206 -0.44 -25.80 19.58
C ASP A 206 -0.55 -24.30 19.96
N ASN A 207 -1.53 -23.59 19.40
CA ASN A 207 -1.78 -22.16 19.64
C ASN A 207 -0.64 -21.22 19.23
N PHE A 208 0.25 -21.65 18.34
CA PHE A 208 1.32 -20.81 17.81
C PHE A 208 0.77 -19.71 16.90
N ILE A 209 1.22 -18.48 17.09
CA ILE A 209 0.83 -17.31 16.31
C ILE A 209 1.80 -17.16 15.14
N LEU A 210 1.26 -16.95 13.94
CA LEU A 210 2.04 -16.72 12.74
C LEU A 210 2.59 -15.28 12.73
N HIS A 211 3.91 -15.14 12.64
CA HIS A 211 4.62 -13.86 12.76
C HIS A 211 5.60 -13.65 11.59
N SER A 212 5.78 -12.39 11.20
CA SER A 212 6.74 -11.98 10.17
C SER A 212 7.30 -10.58 10.49
N HIS A 213 8.01 -9.93 9.56
CA HIS A 213 8.52 -8.55 9.63
C HIS A 213 9.66 -8.23 10.61
N ALA A 214 10.00 -9.13 11.55
CA ALA A 214 11.10 -8.93 12.49
C ALA A 214 12.41 -9.64 12.08
N PHE A 215 12.39 -10.44 11.02
CA PHE A 215 13.42 -11.46 10.74
C PHE A 215 13.92 -11.41 9.28
N PRO A 216 14.64 -10.35 8.88
CA PRO A 216 15.25 -10.30 7.56
C PRO A 216 16.43 -11.27 7.46
N PHE A 217 16.55 -11.95 6.32
CA PHE A 217 17.73 -12.73 5.96
C PHE A 217 18.07 -12.54 4.48
N THR A 218 19.32 -12.84 4.09
CA THR A 218 19.79 -12.64 2.71
C THR A 218 20.21 -13.97 2.10
N ILE A 219 19.69 -14.26 0.89
CA ILE A 219 20.14 -15.35 0.03
C ILE A 219 20.47 -14.74 -1.34
N ASP A 220 21.63 -15.04 -1.90
CA ASP A 220 22.04 -14.60 -3.25
C ASP A 220 21.86 -13.08 -3.53
N ASN A 221 22.19 -12.25 -2.54
CA ASN A 221 22.01 -10.78 -2.54
C ASN A 221 20.56 -10.28 -2.56
N GLU A 222 19.57 -11.17 -2.44
CA GLU A 222 18.18 -10.80 -2.20
C GLU A 222 17.84 -10.90 -0.72
N THR A 223 17.05 -9.94 -0.23
CA THR A 223 16.60 -9.90 1.17
C THR A 223 15.19 -10.43 1.28
N TYR A 224 15.01 -11.44 2.11
CA TYR A 224 13.74 -12.08 2.40
C TYR A 224 13.34 -11.84 3.85
N GLN A 225 12.07 -12.04 4.15
CA GLN A 225 11.53 -12.03 5.51
C GLN A 225 11.18 -13.44 5.91
N GLU A 226 11.72 -13.90 7.04
CA GLU A 226 11.37 -15.21 7.59
C GLU A 226 9.99 -15.13 8.24
N VAL A 227 9.16 -16.14 7.95
CA VAL A 227 7.89 -16.36 8.65
C VAL A 227 8.14 -17.42 9.71
N VAL A 228 7.67 -17.18 10.94
CA VAL A 228 7.88 -18.07 12.09
C VAL A 228 6.61 -18.18 12.93
N GLY A 229 6.56 -19.21 13.79
CA GLY A 229 5.52 -19.36 14.80
C GLY A 229 6.02 -19.02 16.20
N HIS A 230 5.23 -18.33 17.02
CA HIS A 230 5.61 -18.04 18.42
C HIS A 230 4.45 -18.16 19.41
N GLU A 231 4.75 -18.27 20.70
CA GLU A 231 3.80 -18.47 21.81
C GLU A 231 3.52 -17.16 22.59
N GLY A 232 3.82 -16.01 21.97
CA GLY A 232 3.78 -14.70 22.62
C GLY A 232 2.40 -14.07 22.70
N ARG A 233 2.37 -12.80 23.12
CA ARG A 233 1.18 -11.96 22.92
C ARG A 233 1.16 -11.48 21.48
N ILE A 234 -0.06 -11.36 20.94
CA ILE A 234 -0.28 -10.77 19.63
C ILE A 234 0.21 -9.32 19.64
N ASP A 235 1.01 -8.96 18.64
CA ASP A 235 1.44 -7.61 18.33
C ASP A 235 1.17 -7.24 16.86
N LEU A 236 1.71 -6.10 16.41
CA LEU A 236 1.42 -5.58 15.07
C LEU A 236 2.03 -6.43 13.94
N ASN A 237 3.08 -7.20 14.20
CA ASN A 237 3.77 -8.04 13.22
C ASN A 237 3.09 -9.41 13.02
N ASP A 238 2.09 -9.72 13.85
CA ASP A 238 1.23 -10.91 13.74
C ASP A 238 0.02 -10.71 12.83
N MET A 239 -0.07 -9.53 12.23
CA MET A 239 -1.23 -9.07 11.49
C MET A 239 -1.03 -9.24 9.98
N TRP A 240 -1.92 -9.99 9.35
CA TRP A 240 -1.88 -10.43 7.96
C TRP A 240 -3.06 -9.86 7.18
N CYS A 241 -2.79 -9.25 6.03
CA CYS A 241 -3.83 -8.76 5.12
C CYS A 241 -4.30 -9.91 4.21
N ILE A 242 -5.61 -10.16 4.17
CA ILE A 242 -6.20 -11.14 3.26
C ILE A 242 -6.66 -10.43 1.98
N GLU A 243 -6.12 -10.82 0.84
CA GLU A 243 -6.58 -10.32 -0.47
C GLU A 243 -7.29 -11.44 -1.21
N LEU A 244 -8.58 -11.23 -1.53
CA LEU A 244 -9.34 -12.19 -2.33
C LEU A 244 -9.00 -11.98 -3.79
N TYR A 245 -8.65 -13.07 -4.46
CA TYR A 245 -8.35 -13.08 -5.88
C TYR A 245 -9.49 -13.72 -6.67
N GLU A 246 -10.00 -13.02 -7.69
CA GLU A 246 -10.89 -13.61 -8.68
C GLU A 246 -10.04 -14.11 -9.86
N SER A 247 -9.96 -15.42 -10.04
CA SER A 247 -9.35 -15.98 -11.26
C SER A 247 -10.26 -15.66 -12.45
N LYS A 248 -9.69 -15.08 -13.50
CA LYS A 248 -10.39 -14.84 -14.77
C LYS A 248 -10.81 -16.13 -15.47
#